data_AF-A0A3E1ETH5-F1
#
_entry.id   AF-A0A3E1ETH5-F1
#
_cell.length_a   1.000
_cell.length_b   1.000
_cell.length_c   1.000
_cell.angle_alpha   90.00
_cell.angle_beta   90.00
_cell.angle_gamma   90.00
#
_symmetry.space_group_name_H-M   'P 1'
#
loop_
_entity.id
_entity.type
_entity.pdbx_description
1 polymer ?
#
loop_
_entity_poly.entity_id
_entity_poly.type
_entity_poly.pdbx_seq_one_letter_code
_entity_poly.pdbx_strand_id
1 'polypeptide(L)'
;MLETLRKHHYVLMSVIAAVVIVSFTFLYNPNQRMGSGTRIGNIYGRDFTAGEKKAIDEMGGVADRLGRMIEGNDYMARFSDPALKFLNTLSSISNRYTSTNRNSGDDLDFSYNVMVMREEAKRLGIAADREDVSRMVQELGAFKSNGRFDSSKYDAFLSNGNLGDKTTTEQKLFTLAHDIIIFQKLSKLVGGSFAPSPAEVDDYYASQHVKTTAFTALAEKTKFAEQAVTDEEIKTFYDAENAKSEAAPKEGEPAPTPDAVVLSDEKRSVKFVFSAKPKPPTAPVAPVQEDLSKITDEAQKKAKEEEFKKLQETYTKALDDHTKAMETHLAAEKSWVSKVDALATALFADDRGPKPFEEAAKGAGFEATQADFTKAAPPEALKAQAPALEAMFTAEPGPADPVQTADGWCLFEIASITKAGILPLDQVKEKITAKLKETKVAAALKDAATKARTAIDEAVKAGKSFAEATTAAGLTAGEIPAFSGTKPPTGLANQKVVLAKCNELNAGETSEPQEVPEGLLLIHVAKKELPKDPKMEEDKKNLAKNLTSGDNGSPFSPPSPVFQAWFSSRRDAAVEVR
;
A
#
# COMPACT_ATOMS: atom_id res chain seq x y z
N MET A 1 30.97 20.44 -44.77
CA MET A 1 30.52 20.29 -43.37
C MET A 1 30.82 18.90 -42.79
N LEU A 2 30.65 17.81 -43.55
CA LEU A 2 30.96 16.44 -43.08
C LEU A 2 32.47 16.11 -43.01
N GLU A 3 33.35 16.78 -43.76
CA GLU A 3 34.80 16.56 -43.69
C GLU A 3 35.46 17.19 -42.45
N THR A 4 34.96 18.34 -41.99
CA THR A 4 35.46 19.03 -40.78
C THR A 4 35.17 18.24 -39.51
N LEU A 5 34.00 17.57 -39.47
CA LEU A 5 33.61 16.65 -38.38
C LEU A 5 34.48 15.39 -38.33
N ARG A 6 34.92 14.88 -39.49
CA ARG A 6 35.75 13.68 -39.56
C ARG A 6 37.21 13.94 -39.16
N LYS A 7 37.72 15.15 -39.38
CA LYS A 7 39.12 15.53 -39.07
C LYS A 7 39.35 15.86 -37.58
N HIS A 8 38.31 16.23 -36.84
CA HIS A 8 38.40 16.60 -35.41
C HIS A 8 37.66 15.64 -34.45
N HIS A 9 37.16 14.52 -34.95
CA HIS A 9 36.47 13.49 -34.18
C HIS A 9 37.23 13.03 -32.92
N TYR A 10 38.56 12.89 -33.00
CA TYR A 10 39.38 12.47 -31.86
C TYR A 10 39.51 13.54 -30.77
N VAL A 11 39.55 14.82 -31.14
CA VAL A 11 39.58 15.95 -30.19
C VAL A 11 38.20 16.13 -29.55
N LEU A 12 37.12 15.99 -30.32
CA LEU A 12 35.75 16.04 -29.83
C LEU A 12 35.44 14.89 -28.86
N MET A 13 35.85 13.65 -29.19
CA MET A 13 35.74 12.48 -28.30
C MET A 13 36.55 12.66 -27.01
N SER A 14 37.72 13.30 -27.08
CA SER A 14 38.55 13.55 -25.89
C SER A 14 37.95 14.63 -24.98
N VAL A 15 37.34 15.67 -25.56
CA VAL A 15 36.62 16.71 -24.79
C VAL A 15 35.33 16.15 -24.19
N ILE A 16 34.59 15.31 -24.92
CA ILE A 16 33.41 14.61 -24.39
C ILE A 16 33.82 13.65 -23.28
N ALA A 17 34.91 12.89 -23.43
CA ALA A 17 35.42 12.01 -22.38
C ALA A 17 35.89 12.80 -21.15
N ALA A 18 36.57 13.94 -21.32
CA ALA A 18 36.97 14.80 -20.21
C ALA A 18 35.76 15.44 -19.50
N VAL A 19 34.74 15.88 -20.25
CA VAL A 19 33.49 16.42 -19.67
C VAL A 19 32.70 15.32 -18.98
N VAL A 20 32.69 14.08 -19.49
CA VAL A 20 32.07 12.93 -18.82
C VAL A 20 32.85 12.52 -17.57
N ILE A 21 34.18 12.53 -17.58
CA ILE A 21 35.01 12.21 -16.41
C ILE A 21 34.92 13.31 -15.33
N VAL A 22 34.90 14.59 -15.71
CA VAL A 22 34.67 15.72 -14.78
C VAL A 22 33.22 15.74 -14.28
N SER A 23 32.24 15.36 -15.11
CA SER A 23 30.85 15.17 -14.67
C SER A 23 30.73 13.99 -13.71
N PHE A 24 31.44 12.87 -13.93
CA PHE A 24 31.43 11.73 -13.02
C PHE A 24 32.19 12.01 -11.70
N THR A 25 33.23 12.85 -11.71
CA THR A 25 33.92 13.23 -10.46
C THR A 25 33.20 14.32 -9.67
N PHE A 26 32.36 15.15 -10.31
CA PHE A 26 31.62 16.24 -9.66
C PHE A 26 30.13 15.92 -9.39
N LEU A 27 29.48 15.03 -10.16
CA LEU A 27 28.08 14.59 -9.97
C LEU A 27 27.94 13.19 -9.35
N TYR A 28 29.01 12.39 -9.32
CA TYR A 28 29.00 11.02 -8.76
C TYR A 28 29.79 10.93 -7.46
N ASN A 29 29.68 11.95 -6.62
CA ASN A 29 30.03 11.86 -5.20
C ASN A 29 28.71 11.62 -4.42
N PRO A 30 28.40 10.37 -4.03
CA PRO A 30 27.14 10.06 -3.32
C PRO A 30 27.02 10.75 -1.95
N ASN A 31 28.06 11.45 -1.49
CA ASN A 31 28.11 12.14 -0.21
C ASN A 31 27.86 13.66 -0.28
N GLN A 32 27.50 14.26 -1.43
CA GLN A 32 27.43 15.73 -1.53
C GLN A 32 26.07 16.38 -1.83
N ARG A 33 24.98 15.61 -1.96
CA ARG A 33 23.61 16.18 -2.01
C ARG A 33 22.57 15.30 -1.34
N MET A 34 22.70 15.10 -0.03
CA MET A 34 21.55 14.80 0.83
C MET A 34 21.59 15.80 1.99
N GLY A 35 20.49 16.50 2.19
CA GLY A 35 20.38 17.56 3.19
C GLY A 35 20.82 17.09 4.57
N SER A 36 21.33 18.03 5.36
CA SER A 36 21.63 17.85 6.79
C SER A 36 20.40 17.27 7.48
N GLY A 37 20.38 15.95 7.65
CA GLY A 37 19.22 15.25 8.18
C GLY A 37 19.25 15.30 9.70
N THR A 38 18.14 15.71 10.31
CA THR A 38 17.87 15.49 11.73
C THR A 38 18.30 14.08 12.11
N ARG A 39 19.17 13.98 13.13
CA ARG A 39 19.58 12.71 13.72
C ARG A 39 18.34 12.05 14.34
N ILE A 40 18.04 10.84 13.92
CA ILE A 40 16.91 10.03 14.45
C ILE A 40 17.40 8.86 15.32
N GLY A 41 18.73 8.63 15.37
CA GLY A 41 19.35 7.72 16.31
C GLY A 41 20.83 7.52 16.09
N ASN A 42 21.38 6.48 16.70
CA ASN A 42 22.78 6.08 16.56
C ASN A 42 22.87 4.56 16.42
N ILE A 43 23.76 4.11 15.54
CA ILE A 43 24.03 2.69 15.27
C ILE A 43 25.55 2.52 15.34
N TYR A 44 26.03 1.81 16.37
CA TYR A 44 27.47 1.56 16.58
C TYR A 44 28.34 2.82 16.57
N GLY A 45 27.87 3.90 17.20
CA GLY A 45 28.59 5.18 17.25
C GLY A 45 28.41 6.05 16.00
N ARG A 46 27.75 5.57 14.94
CA ARG A 46 27.39 6.35 13.75
C ARG A 46 25.99 6.94 13.88
N ASP A 47 25.85 8.23 13.59
CA ASP A 47 24.54 8.87 13.53
C ASP A 47 23.69 8.29 12.40
N PHE A 48 22.44 7.93 12.73
CA PHE A 48 21.42 7.52 11.78
C PHE A 48 20.51 8.71 11.49
N THR A 49 20.40 9.09 10.21
CA THR A 49 19.71 10.30 9.77
C THR A 49 18.34 10.01 9.17
N ALA A 50 17.44 10.99 9.23
CA ALA A 50 16.11 10.90 8.60
C ALA A 50 16.17 10.62 7.09
N GLY A 51 17.20 11.12 6.39
CA GLY A 51 17.41 10.87 4.96
C GLY A 51 17.73 9.41 4.66
N GLU A 52 18.59 8.79 5.47
CA GLU A 52 18.91 7.37 5.33
C GLU A 52 17.71 6.48 5.64
N LYS A 53 16.90 6.81 6.66
CA LYS A 53 15.63 6.13 6.94
C LYS A 53 14.72 6.17 5.73
N LYS A 54 14.50 7.37 5.17
CA LYS A 54 13.65 7.53 4.00
C LYS A 54 14.11 6.67 2.83
N ALA A 55 15.42 6.64 2.56
CA ALA A 55 15.97 5.80 1.51
C ALA A 55 15.72 4.30 1.74
N ILE A 56 15.80 3.83 3.00
CA ILE A 56 15.53 2.44 3.33
C ILE A 56 14.04 2.10 3.23
N ASP A 57 13.16 2.97 3.73
CA ASP A 57 11.71 2.78 3.63
C ASP A 57 11.25 2.72 2.17
N GLU A 58 11.84 3.55 1.30
CA GLU A 58 11.59 3.48 -0.14
C GLU A 58 11.96 2.12 -0.74
N MET A 59 13.02 1.46 -0.26
CA MET A 59 13.35 0.08 -0.67
C MET A 59 12.34 -0.94 -0.16
N GLY A 60 11.79 -0.75 1.04
CA GLY A 60 10.65 -1.56 1.53
C GLY A 60 9.46 -1.45 0.57
N GLY A 61 9.15 -0.24 0.10
CA GLY A 61 8.15 -0.02 -0.94
C GLY A 61 8.47 -0.67 -2.29
N VAL A 62 9.76 -0.79 -2.66
CA VAL A 62 10.20 -1.56 -3.85
C VAL A 62 9.89 -3.05 -3.67
N ALA A 63 10.26 -3.65 -2.54
CA ALA A 63 9.98 -5.06 -2.23
C ALA A 63 8.48 -5.36 -2.24
N ASP A 64 7.67 -4.48 -1.66
CA ASP A 64 6.20 -4.59 -1.68
C ASP A 64 5.61 -4.52 -3.09
N ARG A 65 6.14 -3.65 -3.96
CA ARG A 65 5.72 -3.57 -5.36
C ARG A 65 6.06 -4.85 -6.11
N LEU A 66 7.27 -5.40 -5.93
CA LEU A 66 7.66 -6.69 -6.51
C LEU A 66 6.70 -7.80 -6.09
N GLY A 67 6.38 -7.87 -4.79
CA GLY A 67 5.45 -8.84 -4.25
C GLY A 67 4.03 -8.76 -4.82
N ARG A 68 3.57 -7.57 -5.21
CA ARG A 68 2.25 -7.38 -5.86
C ARG A 68 2.23 -7.78 -7.33
N MET A 69 3.39 -7.82 -8.01
CA MET A 69 3.49 -8.22 -9.42
C MET A 69 3.46 -9.72 -9.64
N ILE A 70 3.58 -10.52 -8.58
CA ILE A 70 3.43 -11.98 -8.65
C ILE A 70 1.93 -12.29 -8.83
N GLU A 71 1.53 -12.70 -10.04
CA GLU A 71 0.14 -12.92 -10.48
C GLU A 71 -0.58 -14.07 -9.73
N GLY A 72 -1.88 -13.86 -9.38
CA GLY A 72 -2.98 -14.83 -9.28
C GLY A 72 -2.85 -16.11 -8.40
N ASN A 73 -3.76 -16.29 -7.43
CA ASN A 73 -4.10 -17.49 -6.61
C ASN A 73 -3.00 -18.37 -5.98
N ASP A 74 -1.74 -18.29 -6.40
CA ASP A 74 -0.63 -18.93 -5.74
C ASP A 74 -0.14 -18.05 -4.59
N TYR A 75 -1.02 -17.96 -3.58
CA TYR A 75 -0.73 -17.29 -2.32
C TYR A 75 0.64 -17.72 -1.80
N MET A 76 1.01 -19.00 -1.93
CA MET A 76 2.29 -19.53 -1.44
C MET A 76 3.50 -19.00 -2.22
N ALA A 77 3.43 -18.88 -3.55
CA ALA A 77 4.52 -18.33 -4.36
C ALA A 77 4.84 -16.86 -4.05
N ARG A 78 3.83 -16.08 -3.63
CA ARG A 78 4.04 -14.68 -3.23
C ARG A 78 4.89 -14.56 -1.98
N PHE A 79 4.65 -15.39 -0.96
CA PHE A 79 5.40 -15.27 0.28
C PHE A 79 6.81 -15.92 0.19
N SER A 80 7.10 -16.74 -0.84
CA SER A 80 8.42 -17.39 -1.01
C SER A 80 9.41 -16.52 -1.79
N ASP A 81 8.95 -15.37 -2.29
CA ASP A 81 9.80 -14.41 -3.00
C ASP A 81 10.90 -13.84 -2.08
N PRO A 82 12.17 -13.79 -2.54
CA PRO A 82 13.28 -13.29 -1.73
C PRO A 82 13.09 -11.86 -1.21
N ALA A 83 12.44 -10.97 -1.98
CA ALA A 83 12.25 -9.58 -1.58
C ALA A 83 11.19 -9.45 -0.48
N LEU A 84 10.08 -10.18 -0.59
CA LEU A 84 9.06 -10.21 0.46
C LEU A 84 9.54 -10.92 1.71
N LYS A 85 10.33 -12.01 1.58
CA LYS A 85 10.93 -12.68 2.74
C LYS A 85 11.89 -11.75 3.49
N PHE A 86 12.74 -11.03 2.77
CA PHE A 86 13.64 -10.02 3.33
C PHE A 86 12.87 -8.93 4.09
N LEU A 87 11.87 -8.33 3.44
CA LEU A 87 11.03 -7.29 4.04
C LEU A 87 10.33 -7.79 5.31
N ASN A 88 9.54 -8.86 5.21
CA ASN A 88 8.76 -9.40 6.32
C ASN A 88 9.65 -9.81 7.50
N THR A 89 10.82 -10.37 7.22
CA THR A 89 11.75 -10.82 8.27
C THR A 89 12.34 -9.63 9.01
N LEU A 90 12.93 -8.65 8.30
CA LEU A 90 13.54 -7.50 8.95
C LEU A 90 12.51 -6.54 9.55
N SER A 91 11.25 -6.58 9.12
CA SER A 91 10.14 -5.86 9.76
C SER A 91 9.55 -6.58 10.98
N SER A 92 9.93 -7.83 11.27
CA SER A 92 9.37 -8.61 12.39
C SER A 92 10.40 -8.99 13.46
N ILE A 93 11.70 -8.97 13.15
CA ILE A 93 12.75 -9.21 14.15
C ILE A 93 12.85 -8.00 15.07
N SER A 94 12.83 -8.25 16.38
CA SER A 94 13.04 -7.21 17.40
C SER A 94 12.05 -6.03 17.28
N ASN A 95 10.75 -6.32 17.13
CA ASN A 95 9.66 -5.33 17.09
C ASN A 95 9.64 -4.46 18.38
N ARG A 96 10.34 -3.33 18.36
CA ARG A 96 10.47 -2.40 19.49
C ARG A 96 9.62 -1.15 19.31
N TYR A 97 9.43 -0.75 18.06
CA TYR A 97 8.78 0.50 17.68
C TYR A 97 7.46 0.26 16.93
N THR A 98 7.02 -1.00 16.77
CA THR A 98 5.80 -1.32 16.04
C THR A 98 4.59 -0.55 16.57
N SER A 99 4.06 0.37 15.75
CA SER A 99 2.69 0.83 15.86
C SER A 99 1.77 -0.23 15.24
N THR A 100 0.52 -0.32 15.71
CA THR A 100 -0.52 -1.19 15.11
C THR A 100 -0.91 -0.78 13.68
N ASN A 101 -0.26 0.25 13.11
CA ASN A 101 -0.60 0.85 11.83
C ASN A 101 0.64 0.99 10.93
N ARG A 102 0.88 -0.02 10.08
CA ARG A 102 2.00 -0.07 9.10
C ARG A 102 2.13 1.16 8.20
N ASN A 103 1.08 1.97 8.06
CA ASN A 103 1.07 3.19 7.23
C ASN A 103 1.51 4.47 7.96
N SER A 104 1.85 4.41 9.25
CA SER A 104 2.11 5.61 10.06
C SER A 104 3.46 6.31 9.81
N GLY A 105 4.37 5.72 9.03
CA GLY A 105 5.70 6.32 8.78
C GLY A 105 6.65 6.32 9.99
N ASP A 106 6.13 5.99 11.17
CA ASP A 106 6.83 5.93 12.47
C ASP A 106 7.46 4.56 12.77
N ASP A 107 7.26 3.56 11.91
CA ASP A 107 7.95 2.27 12.04
C ASP A 107 9.44 2.43 11.76
N LEU A 108 10.24 2.37 12.83
CA LEU A 108 11.70 2.44 12.79
C LEU A 108 12.35 1.06 12.67
N ASP A 109 11.61 -0.03 12.94
CA ASP A 109 12.22 -1.35 13.13
C ASP A 109 12.87 -1.85 11.84
N PHE A 110 12.15 -1.81 10.72
CA PHE A 110 12.69 -2.23 9.42
C PHE A 110 13.95 -1.44 9.05
N SER A 111 13.86 -0.12 9.09
CA SER A 111 14.92 0.80 8.67
C SER A 111 16.21 0.60 9.47
N TYR A 112 16.09 0.51 10.79
CA TYR A 112 17.24 0.24 11.64
C TYR A 112 17.77 -1.20 11.49
N ASN A 113 16.90 -2.20 11.36
CA ASN A 113 17.31 -3.58 11.18
C ASN A 113 18.16 -3.72 9.90
N VAL A 114 17.74 -3.11 8.78
CA VAL A 114 18.54 -3.05 7.55
C VAL A 114 19.92 -2.43 7.79
N MET A 115 20.01 -1.37 8.60
CA MET A 115 21.30 -0.76 8.92
C MET A 115 22.19 -1.65 9.77
N VAL A 116 21.67 -2.23 10.85
CA VAL A 116 22.42 -3.18 11.69
C VAL A 116 22.91 -4.35 10.85
N MET A 117 22.05 -4.89 9.97
CA MET A 117 22.42 -5.94 9.04
C MET A 117 23.59 -5.53 8.13
N ARG A 118 23.53 -4.34 7.50
CA ARG A 118 24.58 -3.84 6.61
C ARG A 118 25.91 -3.65 7.34
N GLU A 119 25.89 -3.12 8.56
CA GLU A 119 27.11 -2.94 9.36
C GLU A 119 27.70 -4.27 9.85
N GLU A 120 26.84 -5.20 10.28
CA GLU A 120 27.29 -6.54 10.65
C GLU A 120 27.86 -7.32 9.47
N ALA A 121 27.26 -7.19 8.29
CA ALA A 121 27.78 -7.79 7.06
C ALA A 121 29.17 -7.26 6.72
N LYS A 122 29.38 -5.94 6.78
CA LYS A 122 30.72 -5.34 6.62
C LYS A 122 31.71 -5.87 7.64
N ARG A 123 31.32 -5.95 8.92
CA ARG A 123 32.17 -6.45 10.01
C ARG A 123 32.60 -7.90 9.80
N LEU A 124 31.73 -8.72 9.22
CA LEU A 124 31.98 -10.13 8.92
C LEU A 124 32.58 -10.37 7.53
N GLY A 125 32.87 -9.31 6.77
CA GLY A 125 33.42 -9.41 5.41
C GLY A 125 32.46 -10.00 4.38
N ILE A 126 31.15 -9.90 4.63
CA ILE A 126 30.10 -10.36 3.72
C ILE A 126 29.78 -9.25 2.72
N ALA A 127 29.92 -9.55 1.44
CA ALA A 127 29.56 -8.66 0.34
C ALA A 127 28.79 -9.40 -0.75
N ALA A 128 28.07 -8.64 -1.58
CA ALA A 128 27.49 -9.12 -2.84
C ALA A 128 28.26 -8.48 -4.00
N ASP A 129 28.74 -9.29 -4.93
CA ASP A 129 29.36 -8.78 -6.14
C ASP A 129 28.32 -8.42 -7.20
N ARG A 130 28.76 -7.77 -8.29
CA ARG A 130 27.87 -7.29 -9.35
C ARG A 130 27.16 -8.44 -10.07
N GLU A 131 27.80 -9.60 -10.18
CA GLU A 131 27.24 -10.76 -10.87
C GLU A 131 26.13 -11.41 -10.03
N ASP A 132 26.37 -11.55 -8.72
CA ASP A 132 25.40 -12.00 -7.73
C ASP A 132 24.14 -11.11 -7.75
N VAL A 133 24.32 -9.78 -7.77
CA VAL A 133 23.20 -8.82 -7.82
C VAL A 133 22.38 -8.98 -9.09
N SER A 134 23.04 -9.09 -10.25
CA SER A 134 22.33 -9.30 -11.52
C SER A 134 21.57 -10.62 -11.55
N ARG A 135 22.16 -11.69 -11.00
CA ARG A 135 21.52 -13.00 -10.91
C ARG A 135 20.33 -12.98 -9.95
N MET A 136 20.46 -12.34 -8.79
CA MET A 136 19.36 -12.18 -7.84
C MET A 136 18.16 -11.48 -8.48
N VAL A 137 18.38 -10.41 -9.25
CA VAL A 137 17.30 -9.74 -9.98
C VAL A 137 16.60 -10.70 -10.95
N GLN A 138 17.35 -11.52 -11.70
CA GLN A 138 16.75 -12.52 -12.59
C GLN A 138 16.01 -13.64 -11.85
N GLU A 139 16.32 -13.87 -10.58
CA GLU A 139 15.71 -14.88 -9.73
C GLU A 139 14.40 -14.42 -9.06
N LEU A 140 14.16 -13.11 -8.97
CA LEU A 140 12.93 -12.55 -8.38
C LEU A 140 11.69 -13.04 -9.12
N GLY A 141 10.69 -13.49 -8.37
CA GLY A 141 9.47 -14.06 -8.93
C GLY A 141 8.68 -13.07 -9.79
N ALA A 142 8.74 -11.78 -9.42
CA ALA A 142 8.11 -10.68 -10.14
C ALA A 142 8.60 -10.55 -11.60
N PHE A 143 9.81 -10.99 -11.90
CA PHE A 143 10.40 -10.92 -13.23
C PHE A 143 10.45 -12.27 -13.93
N LYS A 144 9.63 -13.23 -13.49
CA LYS A 144 9.54 -14.55 -14.12
C LYS A 144 8.19 -14.76 -14.81
N SER A 145 8.25 -15.47 -15.93
CA SER A 145 7.12 -16.06 -16.64
C SER A 145 7.47 -17.51 -16.93
N ASN A 146 6.62 -18.45 -16.47
CA ASN A 146 6.89 -19.89 -16.56
C ASN A 146 8.28 -20.30 -15.99
N GLY A 147 8.70 -19.67 -14.89
CA GLY A 147 9.97 -19.96 -14.23
C GLY A 147 11.22 -19.38 -14.91
N ARG A 148 11.08 -18.66 -16.02
CA ARG A 148 12.19 -18.00 -16.75
C ARG A 148 12.08 -16.48 -16.67
N PHE A 149 13.21 -15.79 -16.75
CA PHE A 149 13.25 -14.33 -16.73
C PHE A 149 12.45 -13.72 -17.90
N ASP A 150 11.64 -12.72 -17.59
CA ASP A 150 10.78 -11.99 -18.51
C ASP A 150 11.20 -10.51 -18.53
N SER A 151 11.86 -10.11 -19.62
CA SER A 151 12.35 -8.74 -19.79
C SER A 151 11.21 -7.71 -19.85
N SER A 152 10.03 -8.11 -20.30
CA SER A 152 8.88 -7.20 -20.41
C SER A 152 8.36 -6.82 -19.03
N LYS A 153 8.35 -7.77 -18.08
CA LYS A 153 7.99 -7.52 -16.68
C LYS A 153 9.02 -6.64 -15.98
N TYR A 154 10.30 -6.89 -16.24
CA TYR A 154 11.40 -6.04 -15.75
C TYR A 154 11.27 -4.60 -16.26
N ASP A 155 11.10 -4.41 -17.57
CA ASP A 155 10.95 -3.10 -18.19
C ASP A 155 9.68 -2.36 -17.72
N ALA A 156 8.57 -3.08 -17.56
CA ALA A 156 7.33 -2.53 -17.02
C ALA A 156 7.52 -2.06 -15.57
N PHE A 157 8.25 -2.82 -14.75
CA PHE A 157 8.56 -2.43 -13.37
C PHE A 157 9.40 -1.16 -13.30
N LEU A 158 10.44 -1.06 -14.13
CA LEU A 158 11.26 0.15 -14.21
C LEU A 158 10.44 1.36 -14.70
N SER A 159 9.53 1.13 -15.65
CA SER A 159 8.67 2.17 -16.23
C SER A 159 7.58 2.67 -15.26
N ASN A 160 7.13 1.83 -14.33
CA ASN A 160 6.14 2.16 -13.31
C ASN A 160 6.76 2.73 -12.01
N GLY A 161 7.96 3.31 -12.10
CA GLY A 161 8.63 4.06 -11.04
C GLY A 161 7.95 5.39 -10.70
N ASN A 162 8.35 6.03 -9.60
CA ASN A 162 7.87 7.38 -9.26
C ASN A 162 8.29 8.34 -10.38
N LEU A 163 7.33 8.99 -11.03
CA LEU A 163 7.53 9.88 -12.19
C LEU A 163 8.19 9.21 -13.43
N GLY A 164 8.22 7.87 -13.51
CA GLY A 164 8.81 7.15 -14.65
C GLY A 164 10.34 7.17 -14.70
N ASP A 165 11.03 7.53 -13.61
CA ASP A 165 12.49 7.48 -13.53
C ASP A 165 13.01 6.04 -13.44
N LYS A 166 13.33 5.48 -14.62
CA LYS A 166 13.88 4.12 -14.75
C LYS A 166 15.22 3.96 -14.04
N THR A 167 16.09 4.99 -14.09
CA THR A 167 17.46 4.90 -13.58
C THR A 167 17.46 4.82 -12.06
N THR A 168 16.70 5.71 -11.41
CA THR A 168 16.57 5.68 -9.94
C THR A 168 15.85 4.42 -9.47
N THR A 169 14.84 3.96 -10.21
CA THR A 169 14.12 2.72 -9.88
C THR A 169 15.03 1.50 -9.97
N GLU A 170 15.88 1.43 -11.01
CA GLU A 170 16.88 0.37 -11.18
C GLU A 170 17.94 0.40 -10.07
N GLN A 171 18.44 1.58 -9.70
CA GLN A 171 19.39 1.73 -8.59
C GLN A 171 18.81 1.21 -7.27
N LYS A 172 17.55 1.54 -6.96
CA LYS A 172 16.86 1.03 -5.76
C LYS A 172 16.66 -0.48 -5.82
N LEU A 173 16.30 -1.01 -6.98
CA LEU A 173 16.16 -2.45 -7.19
C LEU A 173 17.49 -3.19 -6.96
N PHE A 174 18.60 -2.69 -7.49
CA PHE A 174 19.91 -3.31 -7.30
C PHE A 174 20.40 -3.18 -5.86
N THR A 175 20.10 -2.07 -5.19
CA THR A 175 20.39 -1.91 -3.77
C THR A 175 19.60 -2.91 -2.92
N LEU A 176 18.32 -3.10 -3.22
CA LEU A 176 17.48 -4.12 -2.58
C LEU A 176 18.02 -5.53 -2.84
N ALA A 177 18.36 -5.86 -4.08
CA ALA A 177 18.92 -7.17 -4.44
C ALA A 177 20.24 -7.44 -3.71
N HIS A 178 21.11 -6.44 -3.62
CA HIS A 178 22.34 -6.50 -2.83
C HIS A 178 22.05 -6.79 -1.35
N ASP A 179 21.09 -6.09 -0.74
CA ASP A 179 20.70 -6.29 0.66
C ASP A 179 20.10 -7.68 0.90
N ILE A 180 19.29 -8.20 -0.03
CA ILE A 180 18.75 -9.56 0.03
C ILE A 180 19.89 -10.59 0.04
N ILE A 181 20.90 -10.43 -0.83
CA ILE A 181 22.05 -11.35 -0.89
C ILE A 181 22.84 -11.30 0.42
N ILE A 182 23.12 -10.11 0.93
CA ILE A 182 23.82 -9.95 2.22
C ILE A 182 23.02 -10.59 3.35
N PHE A 183 21.71 -10.34 3.40
CA PHE A 183 20.81 -10.95 4.37
C PHE A 183 20.88 -12.48 4.31
N GLN A 184 20.80 -13.07 3.12
CA GLN A 184 20.87 -14.52 2.92
C GLN A 184 22.23 -15.08 3.35
N LYS A 185 23.33 -14.45 2.95
CA LYS A 185 24.69 -14.85 3.34
C LYS A 185 24.89 -14.76 4.85
N LEU A 186 24.40 -13.69 5.48
CA LEU A 186 24.48 -13.47 6.93
C LEU A 186 23.62 -14.49 7.71
N SER A 187 22.38 -14.70 7.27
CA SER A 187 21.48 -15.71 7.83
C SER A 187 22.06 -17.11 7.73
N LYS A 188 22.70 -17.45 6.61
CA LYS A 188 23.36 -18.74 6.42
C LYS A 188 24.63 -18.87 7.25
N LEU A 189 25.45 -17.83 7.36
CA LEU A 189 26.68 -17.87 8.15
C LEU A 189 26.39 -18.07 9.64
N VAL A 190 25.41 -17.32 10.17
CA VAL A 190 25.06 -17.32 11.59
C VAL A 190 24.14 -18.49 11.95
N GLY A 191 23.10 -18.74 11.14
CA GLY A 191 22.11 -19.80 11.38
C GLY A 191 22.55 -21.19 10.91
N GLY A 192 23.44 -21.27 9.92
CA GLY A 192 23.86 -22.51 9.24
C GLY A 192 24.65 -23.51 10.09
N SER A 193 25.06 -23.12 11.30
CA SER A 193 25.91 -23.93 12.18
C SER A 193 25.14 -24.65 13.28
N PHE A 194 23.83 -24.39 13.43
CA PHE A 194 23.02 -24.97 14.50
C PHE A 194 21.82 -25.71 13.91
N ALA A 195 21.77 -27.02 14.14
CA ALA A 195 20.61 -27.82 13.77
C ALA A 195 19.43 -27.45 14.70
N PRO A 196 18.20 -27.26 14.18
CA PRO A 196 17.03 -27.06 15.01
C PRO A 196 16.86 -28.25 15.96
N SER A 197 16.29 -28.00 17.14
CA SER A 197 15.98 -29.10 18.06
C SER A 197 14.96 -30.06 17.44
N PRO A 198 14.96 -31.36 17.77
CA PRO A 198 13.91 -32.28 17.32
C PRO A 198 12.49 -31.78 17.63
N ALA A 199 12.29 -31.15 18.79
CA ALA A 199 11.01 -30.56 19.18
C ALA A 199 10.58 -29.43 18.23
N GLU A 200 11.52 -28.56 17.82
CA GLU A 200 11.23 -27.48 16.87
C GLU A 200 10.89 -28.01 15.47
N VAL A 201 11.60 -29.06 15.03
CA VAL A 201 11.29 -29.76 13.77
C VAL A 201 9.92 -30.42 13.85
N ASP A 202 9.58 -31.03 14.98
CA ASP A 202 8.29 -31.66 15.23
C ASP A 202 7.15 -30.64 15.24
N ASP A 203 7.30 -29.52 15.95
CA ASP A 203 6.32 -28.44 16.01
C ASP A 203 6.10 -27.80 14.65
N TYR A 204 7.18 -27.55 13.91
CA TYR A 204 7.09 -27.00 12.57
C TYR A 204 6.41 -27.99 11.61
N TYR A 205 6.81 -29.25 11.61
CA TYR A 205 6.18 -30.28 10.80
C TYR A 205 4.69 -30.40 11.15
N ALA A 206 4.34 -30.38 12.43
CA ALA A 206 2.96 -30.39 12.88
C ALA A 206 2.18 -29.17 12.35
N SER A 207 2.74 -27.97 12.40
CA SER A 207 2.07 -26.76 11.87
C SER A 207 1.67 -26.86 10.39
N GLN A 208 2.44 -27.62 9.61
CA GLN A 208 2.23 -27.80 8.17
C GLN A 208 1.29 -28.97 7.84
N HIS A 209 1.35 -30.05 8.64
CA HIS A 209 0.71 -31.33 8.33
C HIS A 209 -0.46 -31.69 9.25
N VAL A 210 -0.69 -30.93 10.34
CA VAL A 210 -1.90 -31.10 11.16
C VAL A 210 -3.12 -30.87 10.28
N LYS A 211 -3.92 -31.92 10.15
CA LYS A 211 -5.22 -31.91 9.52
C LYS A 211 -6.23 -31.34 10.50
N THR A 212 -6.84 -30.24 10.11
CA THR A 212 -7.87 -29.53 10.88
C THR A 212 -9.23 -29.83 10.29
N THR A 213 -10.14 -30.30 11.13
CA THR A 213 -11.58 -30.40 10.84
C THR A 213 -12.28 -29.31 11.63
N ALA A 214 -12.98 -28.43 10.92
CA ALA A 214 -13.66 -27.30 11.51
C ALA A 214 -15.05 -27.10 10.88
N PHE A 215 -15.88 -26.34 11.57
CA PHE A 215 -17.23 -25.99 11.14
C PHE A 215 -17.49 -24.51 11.41
N THR A 216 -18.51 -23.98 10.76
CA THR A 216 -18.96 -22.60 10.95
C THR A 216 -20.42 -22.54 11.37
N ALA A 217 -20.77 -21.53 12.16
CA ALA A 217 -22.14 -21.20 12.49
C ALA A 217 -22.36 -19.71 12.20
N LEU A 218 -23.23 -19.40 11.23
CA LEU A 218 -23.51 -18.04 10.79
C LEU A 218 -24.81 -17.53 11.44
N ALA A 219 -24.70 -16.44 12.19
CA ALA A 219 -25.82 -15.57 12.51
C ALA A 219 -25.99 -14.60 11.35
N GLU A 220 -27.02 -14.81 10.52
CA GLU A 220 -27.29 -14.01 9.33
C GLU A 220 -27.92 -12.67 9.72
N LYS A 221 -27.31 -11.55 9.27
CA LYS A 221 -27.83 -10.20 9.52
C LYS A 221 -29.28 -10.01 9.03
N THR A 222 -29.66 -10.69 7.95
CA THR A 222 -31.01 -10.65 7.35
C THR A 222 -32.10 -11.15 8.30
N LYS A 223 -31.80 -12.13 9.17
CA LYS A 223 -32.74 -12.66 10.17
C LYS A 223 -33.07 -11.66 11.29
N PHE A 224 -32.27 -10.60 11.42
CA PHE A 224 -32.43 -9.56 12.45
C PHE A 224 -32.84 -8.22 11.86
N ALA A 225 -33.04 -8.11 10.54
CA ALA A 225 -33.24 -6.85 9.82
C ALA A 225 -34.50 -6.07 10.23
N GLU A 226 -35.51 -6.75 10.77
CA GLU A 226 -36.73 -6.13 11.30
C GLU A 226 -36.54 -5.76 12.78
N GLN A 227 -35.99 -4.57 13.02
CA GLN A 227 -35.99 -3.95 14.35
C GLN A 227 -36.92 -2.74 14.35
N ALA A 228 -37.92 -2.76 15.23
CA ALA A 228 -38.78 -1.62 15.47
C ALA A 228 -38.02 -0.56 16.27
N VAL A 229 -38.13 0.69 15.83
CA VAL A 229 -37.63 1.87 16.55
C VAL A 229 -38.85 2.69 16.92
N THR A 230 -39.04 2.98 18.21
CA THR A 230 -40.19 3.76 18.68
C THR A 230 -39.88 5.26 18.64
N ASP A 231 -40.94 6.07 18.61
CA ASP A 231 -40.81 7.53 18.66
C ASP A 231 -40.16 8.00 19.98
N GLU A 232 -40.38 7.29 21.09
CA GLU A 232 -39.71 7.55 22.37
C GLU A 232 -38.20 7.33 22.29
N GLU A 233 -37.74 6.30 21.58
CA GLU A 233 -36.31 6.01 21.42
C GLU A 233 -35.63 7.07 20.53
N ILE A 234 -36.30 7.49 19.46
CA ILE A 234 -35.82 8.56 18.58
C ILE A 234 -35.70 9.86 19.38
N LYS A 235 -36.73 10.19 20.17
CA LYS A 235 -36.72 11.37 21.04
C LYS A 235 -35.61 11.28 22.10
N THR A 236 -35.48 10.14 22.76
CA THR A 236 -34.44 9.94 23.80
C THR A 236 -33.03 10.10 23.21
N PHE A 237 -32.79 9.54 22.02
CA PHE A 237 -31.53 9.72 21.31
C PHE A 237 -31.30 11.19 20.98
N TYR A 238 -32.28 11.87 20.38
CA TYR A 238 -32.18 13.29 20.04
C TYR A 238 -31.91 14.18 21.25
N ASP A 239 -32.68 14.02 22.33
CA ASP A 239 -32.55 14.82 23.55
C ASP A 239 -31.15 14.62 24.18
N ALA A 240 -30.62 13.39 24.16
CA ALA A 240 -29.28 13.09 24.63
C ALA A 240 -28.20 13.75 23.76
N GLU A 241 -28.33 13.73 22.43
CA GLU A 241 -27.37 14.39 21.55
C GLU A 241 -27.47 15.93 21.61
N ASN A 242 -28.67 16.49 21.80
CA ASN A 242 -28.85 17.93 22.03
C ASN A 242 -28.19 18.37 23.34
N ALA A 243 -28.36 17.60 24.42
CA ALA A 243 -27.71 17.87 25.70
C ALA A 243 -26.17 17.87 25.60
N LYS A 244 -25.58 17.03 24.73
CA LYS A 244 -24.13 17.07 24.46
C LYS A 244 -23.69 18.38 23.83
N SER A 245 -24.52 18.97 22.95
CA SER A 245 -24.21 20.26 22.31
C SER A 245 -24.20 21.44 23.28
N GLU A 246 -24.94 21.34 24.38
CA GLU A 246 -25.05 22.37 25.43
C GLU A 246 -24.04 22.14 26.58
N ALA A 247 -23.40 20.97 26.62
CA ALA A 247 -22.51 20.61 27.71
C ALA A 247 -21.17 21.35 27.63
N ALA A 248 -20.79 22.03 28.71
CA ALA A 248 -19.48 22.64 28.85
C ALA A 248 -18.37 21.58 28.98
N PRO A 249 -17.13 21.88 28.55
CA PRO A 249 -15.97 21.02 28.80
C PRO A 249 -15.78 20.81 30.30
N LYS A 250 -15.45 19.58 30.71
CA LYS A 250 -15.02 19.30 32.09
C LYS A 250 -13.50 19.47 32.18
N GLU A 251 -12.99 19.78 33.37
CA GLU A 251 -11.54 19.96 33.56
C GLU A 251 -10.78 18.69 33.19
N GLY A 252 -9.90 18.79 32.18
CA GLY A 252 -9.13 17.65 31.65
C GLY A 252 -9.83 16.79 30.59
N GLU A 253 -11.12 17.03 30.28
CA GLU A 253 -11.88 16.28 29.28
C GLU A 253 -12.46 17.22 28.20
N PRO A 254 -12.34 16.88 26.90
CA PRO A 254 -13.01 17.65 25.85
C PRO A 254 -14.53 17.61 26.05
N ALA A 255 -15.22 18.68 25.65
CA ALA A 255 -16.69 18.68 25.63
C ALA A 255 -17.22 17.49 24.80
N PRO A 256 -18.31 16.83 25.24
CA PRO A 256 -18.86 15.70 24.51
C PRO A 256 -19.39 16.15 23.15
N THR A 257 -18.97 15.50 22.07
CA THR A 257 -19.42 15.82 20.71
C THR A 257 -20.74 15.10 20.40
N PRO A 258 -21.79 15.81 19.94
CA PRO A 258 -23.00 15.17 19.43
C PRO A 258 -22.70 14.26 18.23
N ASP A 259 -23.54 13.25 18.05
CA ASP A 259 -23.48 12.38 16.89
C ASP A 259 -23.78 13.14 15.59
N ALA A 260 -22.98 12.90 14.54
CA ALA A 260 -23.14 13.57 13.25
C ALA A 260 -24.56 13.41 12.64
N VAL A 261 -25.31 12.38 13.03
CA VAL A 261 -26.68 12.15 12.54
C VAL A 261 -27.67 13.26 12.92
N VAL A 262 -27.44 13.97 14.05
CA VAL A 262 -28.29 15.08 14.51
C VAL A 262 -27.77 16.44 14.08
N LEU A 263 -26.58 16.48 13.48
CA LEU A 263 -25.91 17.72 13.11
C LEU A 263 -26.22 18.10 11.67
N SER A 264 -26.27 19.41 11.43
CA SER A 264 -26.18 19.97 10.08
C SER A 264 -24.79 19.69 9.52
N ASP A 265 -24.68 19.56 8.21
CA ASP A 265 -23.36 19.51 7.60
C ASP A 265 -22.59 20.80 7.89
N GLU A 266 -21.28 20.67 8.11
CA GLU A 266 -20.39 21.81 8.15
C GLU A 266 -20.41 22.53 6.80
N LYS A 267 -20.62 23.85 6.83
CA LYS A 267 -20.66 24.69 5.64
C LYS A 267 -19.46 25.64 5.65
N ARG A 268 -18.68 25.63 4.57
CA ARG A 268 -17.52 26.51 4.41
C ARG A 268 -17.77 27.52 3.30
N SER A 269 -17.38 28.76 3.55
CA SER A 269 -17.25 29.78 2.51
C SER A 269 -15.82 29.75 1.99
N VAL A 270 -15.65 29.34 0.74
CA VAL A 270 -14.33 29.16 0.13
C VAL A 270 -14.21 30.03 -1.11
N LYS A 271 -13.10 30.74 -1.20
CA LYS A 271 -12.65 31.43 -2.41
C LYS A 271 -11.59 30.57 -3.06
N PHE A 272 -11.70 30.27 -4.35
CA PHE A 272 -10.77 29.37 -5.02
C PHE A 272 -10.56 29.71 -6.49
N VAL A 273 -9.41 29.30 -7.00
CA VAL A 273 -9.06 29.23 -8.41
C VAL A 273 -8.77 27.78 -8.74
N PHE A 274 -9.47 27.24 -9.74
CA PHE A 274 -9.11 25.97 -10.35
C PHE A 274 -8.37 26.23 -11.65
N SER A 275 -7.09 25.87 -11.68
CA SER A 275 -6.19 26.10 -12.80
C SER A 275 -5.92 24.78 -13.51
N ALA A 276 -6.68 24.50 -14.57
CA ALA A 276 -6.56 23.28 -15.35
C ALA A 276 -5.20 23.21 -16.09
N LYS A 277 -4.56 22.04 -16.05
CA LYS A 277 -3.33 21.76 -16.77
C LYS A 277 -3.58 21.82 -18.29
N PRO A 278 -2.73 22.51 -19.07
CA PRO A 278 -2.80 22.47 -20.53
C PRO A 278 -2.69 21.03 -21.03
N LYS A 279 -3.66 20.57 -21.83
CA LYS A 279 -3.65 19.22 -22.39
C LYS A 279 -2.60 19.12 -23.51
N PRO A 280 -1.79 18.04 -23.53
CA PRO A 280 -0.83 17.83 -24.61
C PRO A 280 -1.56 17.59 -25.94
N PRO A 281 -0.95 17.96 -27.08
CA PRO A 281 -1.50 17.63 -28.39
C PRO A 281 -1.57 16.10 -28.57
N THR A 282 -2.57 15.64 -29.32
CA THR A 282 -2.72 14.22 -29.63
C THR A 282 -1.59 13.75 -30.54
N ALA A 283 -0.89 12.69 -30.14
CA ALA A 283 0.17 12.11 -30.96
C ALA A 283 -0.40 11.58 -32.30
N PRO A 284 0.29 11.81 -33.44
CA PRO A 284 -0.12 11.25 -34.71
C PRO A 284 0.00 9.72 -34.68
N VAL A 285 -0.94 9.03 -35.32
CA VAL A 285 -0.96 7.57 -35.38
C VAL A 285 -0.05 7.11 -36.52
N ALA A 286 0.89 6.20 -36.24
CA ALA A 286 1.76 5.64 -37.25
C ALA A 286 0.97 4.80 -38.26
N PRO A 287 1.24 4.93 -39.58
CA PRO A 287 0.58 4.11 -40.58
C PRO A 287 1.00 2.65 -40.41
N VAL A 288 0.02 1.74 -40.41
CA VAL A 288 0.26 0.30 -40.33
C VAL A 288 0.61 -0.23 -41.72
N GLN A 289 1.72 -0.95 -41.83
CA GLN A 289 2.12 -1.58 -43.08
C GLN A 289 1.25 -2.82 -43.34
N GLU A 290 0.53 -2.85 -44.46
CA GLU A 290 -0.24 -4.03 -44.87
C GLU A 290 0.69 -5.21 -45.22
N ASP A 291 0.24 -6.43 -44.89
CA ASP A 291 0.94 -7.66 -45.27
C ASP A 291 0.73 -7.97 -46.75
N LEU A 292 1.68 -7.55 -47.57
CA LEU A 292 1.66 -7.68 -49.02
C LEU A 292 1.88 -9.11 -49.51
N SER A 293 2.20 -10.08 -48.64
CA SER A 293 2.42 -11.48 -49.03
C SER A 293 1.15 -12.18 -49.52
N LYS A 294 -0.02 -11.59 -49.24
CA LYS A 294 -1.35 -12.11 -49.62
C LYS A 294 -1.87 -11.58 -50.95
N ILE A 295 -1.15 -10.67 -51.59
CA ILE A 295 -1.52 -10.05 -52.86
C ILE A 295 -0.70 -10.71 -53.97
N THR A 296 -1.36 -11.47 -54.85
CA THR A 296 -0.73 -12.18 -55.98
C THR A 296 -0.56 -11.31 -57.23
N ASP A 297 -1.28 -10.19 -57.31
CA ASP A 297 -1.19 -9.24 -58.43
C ASP A 297 -0.09 -8.19 -58.16
N GLU A 298 0.93 -8.14 -59.04
CA GLU A 298 2.07 -7.22 -58.89
C GLU A 298 1.69 -5.74 -59.02
N ALA A 299 0.67 -5.40 -59.82
CA ALA A 299 0.23 -4.03 -59.98
C ALA A 299 -0.51 -3.54 -58.72
N GLN A 300 -1.33 -4.40 -58.12
CA GLN A 300 -1.98 -4.12 -56.84
C GLN A 300 -0.97 -3.99 -55.70
N LYS A 301 0.06 -4.85 -55.66
CA LYS A 301 1.14 -4.77 -54.67
C LYS A 301 1.90 -3.44 -54.76
N LYS A 302 2.28 -3.03 -55.97
CA LYS A 302 2.96 -1.75 -56.21
C LYS A 302 2.09 -0.54 -55.85
N ALA A 303 0.79 -0.60 -56.14
CA ALA A 303 -0.16 0.44 -55.75
C ALA A 303 -0.28 0.59 -54.22
N LYS A 304 -0.27 -0.52 -53.48
CA LYS A 304 -0.28 -0.53 -52.01
C LYS A 304 1.02 -0.02 -51.39
N GLU A 305 2.16 -0.32 -52.00
CA GLU A 305 3.47 0.26 -51.60
C GLU A 305 3.51 1.78 -51.83
N GLU A 306 2.98 2.27 -52.96
CA GLU A 306 2.86 3.71 -53.23
C GLU A 306 1.86 4.41 -52.30
N GLU A 307 0.74 3.75 -51.95
CA GLU A 307 -0.23 4.22 -50.96
C GLU A 307 0.42 4.35 -49.56
N PHE A 308 1.15 3.31 -49.12
CA PHE A 308 1.88 3.32 -47.85
C PHE A 308 2.98 4.40 -47.82
N LYS A 309 3.68 4.61 -48.93
CA LYS A 309 4.68 5.70 -49.05
C LYS A 309 4.03 7.07 -48.89
N LYS A 310 2.86 7.31 -49.49
CA LYS A 310 2.09 8.56 -49.30
C LYS A 310 1.60 8.72 -47.86
N LEU A 311 1.19 7.63 -47.22
CA LEU A 311 0.82 7.61 -45.80
C LEU A 311 2.02 7.93 -44.89
N GLN A 312 3.22 7.42 -45.20
CA GLN A 312 4.45 7.75 -44.48
C GLN A 312 4.86 9.22 -44.66
N GLU A 313 4.75 9.77 -45.88
CA GLU A 313 5.01 11.18 -46.14
C GLU A 313 4.03 12.08 -45.36
N THR A 314 2.74 11.69 -45.32
CA THR A 314 1.71 12.39 -44.54
C THR A 314 1.98 12.29 -43.03
N TYR A 315 2.38 11.12 -42.54
CA TYR A 315 2.74 10.91 -41.14
C TYR A 315 3.98 11.71 -40.72
N THR A 316 4.99 11.80 -41.59
CA THR A 316 6.19 12.61 -41.34
C THR A 316 5.84 14.08 -41.19
N LYS A 317 4.97 14.61 -42.06
CA LYS A 317 4.45 15.97 -41.92
C LYS A 317 3.64 16.14 -40.64
N ALA A 318 2.82 15.15 -40.26
CA ALA A 318 2.06 15.18 -39.02
C ALA A 318 2.97 15.16 -37.77
N LEU A 319 4.14 14.50 -37.82
CA LEU A 319 5.15 14.55 -36.78
C LEU A 319 5.80 15.94 -36.65
N ASP A 320 6.11 16.60 -37.77
CA ASP A 320 6.64 17.97 -37.77
C ASP A 320 5.63 18.96 -37.16
N ASP A 321 4.36 18.84 -37.55
CA ASP A 321 3.27 19.66 -37.02
C ASP A 321 3.03 19.37 -35.53
N HIS A 322 3.07 18.09 -35.12
CA HIS A 322 2.99 17.69 -33.72
C HIS A 322 4.17 18.23 -32.89
N THR A 323 5.39 18.27 -33.45
CA THR A 323 6.57 18.82 -32.77
C THR A 323 6.38 20.30 -32.48
N LYS A 324 5.91 21.09 -33.45
CA LYS A 324 5.59 22.51 -33.25
C LYS A 324 4.45 22.72 -32.26
N ALA A 325 3.43 21.86 -32.32
CA ALA A 325 2.33 21.88 -31.35
C ALA A 325 2.83 21.56 -29.93
N MET A 326 3.79 20.65 -29.79
CA MET A 326 4.41 20.30 -28.52
C MET A 326 5.27 21.46 -27.97
N GLU A 327 6.06 22.13 -28.80
CA GLU A 327 6.81 23.33 -28.38
C GLU A 327 5.87 24.44 -27.86
N THR A 328 4.73 24.63 -28.53
CA THR A 328 3.69 25.56 -28.11
C THR A 328 3.05 25.13 -26.78
N HIS A 329 2.77 23.83 -26.62
CA HIS A 329 2.24 23.25 -25.39
C HIS A 329 3.21 23.42 -24.22
N LEU A 330 4.51 23.17 -24.41
CA LEU A 330 5.54 23.36 -23.38
C LEU A 330 5.66 24.83 -22.96
N ALA A 331 5.56 25.77 -23.91
CA ALA A 331 5.53 27.20 -23.61
C ALA A 331 4.27 27.58 -22.80
N ALA A 332 3.11 27.01 -23.16
CA ALA A 332 1.87 27.18 -22.42
C ALA A 332 1.95 26.59 -21.01
N GLU A 333 2.53 25.39 -20.85
CA GLU A 333 2.74 24.73 -19.54
C GLU A 333 3.68 25.54 -18.65
N LYS A 334 4.80 26.06 -19.20
CA LYS A 334 5.71 26.92 -18.45
C LYS A 334 5.04 28.21 -17.99
N SER A 335 4.28 28.85 -18.87
CA SER A 335 3.49 30.05 -18.54
C SER A 335 2.43 29.75 -17.48
N TRP A 336 1.74 28.61 -17.60
CA TRP A 336 0.74 28.14 -16.65
C TRP A 336 1.33 27.93 -15.25
N VAL A 337 2.46 27.21 -15.13
CA VAL A 337 3.16 27.02 -13.85
C VAL A 337 3.56 28.36 -13.24
N SER A 338 4.11 29.28 -14.05
CA SER A 338 4.51 30.61 -13.57
C SER A 338 3.34 31.43 -13.01
N LYS A 339 2.14 31.32 -13.60
CA LYS A 339 0.94 32.00 -13.08
C LYS A 339 0.46 31.38 -11.77
N VAL A 340 0.46 30.05 -11.68
CA VAL A 340 0.11 29.34 -10.44
C VAL A 340 1.06 29.73 -9.31
N ASP A 341 2.37 29.76 -9.58
CA ASP A 341 3.40 30.17 -8.63
C ASP A 341 3.27 31.64 -8.21
N ALA A 342 2.98 32.53 -9.16
CA ALA A 342 2.72 33.94 -8.87
C ALA A 342 1.51 34.14 -7.96
N LEU A 343 0.43 33.39 -8.18
CA LEU A 343 -0.73 33.42 -7.29
C LEU A 343 -0.40 32.88 -5.91
N ALA A 344 0.25 31.71 -5.83
CA ALA A 344 0.66 31.13 -4.56
C ALA A 344 1.53 32.11 -3.75
N THR A 345 2.55 32.70 -4.38
CA THR A 345 3.42 33.70 -3.77
C THR A 345 2.64 34.92 -3.28
N ALA A 346 1.69 35.42 -4.08
CA ALA A 346 0.87 36.56 -3.71
C ALA A 346 -0.07 36.27 -2.52
N LEU A 347 -0.55 35.03 -2.38
CA LEU A 347 -1.44 34.64 -1.27
C LEU A 347 -0.74 34.57 0.08
N PHE A 348 0.57 34.28 0.09
CA PHE A 348 1.40 34.12 1.28
C PHE A 348 2.37 35.28 1.55
N ALA A 349 2.29 36.37 0.79
CA ALA A 349 3.17 37.51 1.01
C ALA A 349 2.91 38.18 2.38
N ASP A 350 3.96 38.42 3.16
CA ASP A 350 3.88 39.03 4.50
C ASP A 350 3.22 40.43 4.49
N ASP A 351 3.32 41.15 3.37
CA ASP A 351 2.75 42.48 3.15
C ASP A 351 1.36 42.45 2.48
N ARG A 352 0.78 41.26 2.27
CA ARG A 352 -0.54 41.09 1.63
C ARG A 352 -1.62 41.90 2.35
N GLY A 353 -1.56 41.99 3.68
CA GLY A 353 -2.59 42.67 4.47
C GLY A 353 -4.00 42.13 4.14
N PRO A 354 -5.06 42.95 4.16
CA PRO A 354 -6.41 42.52 3.82
C PRO A 354 -6.67 42.41 2.30
N LYS A 355 -5.63 42.32 1.45
CA LYS A 355 -5.83 42.25 -0.01
C LYS A 355 -6.71 41.04 -0.35
N PRO A 356 -7.88 41.28 -0.99
CA PRO A 356 -8.81 40.20 -1.31
C PRO A 356 -8.17 39.15 -2.21
N PHE A 357 -8.48 37.88 -1.96
CA PHE A 357 -8.06 36.75 -2.78
C PHE A 357 -8.33 36.98 -4.28
N GLU A 358 -9.42 37.65 -4.60
CA GLU A 358 -9.85 38.01 -5.95
C GLU A 358 -8.86 38.94 -6.67
N GLU A 359 -8.26 39.88 -5.93
CA GLU A 359 -7.27 40.81 -6.47
C GLU A 359 -5.95 40.08 -6.77
N ALA A 360 -5.51 39.20 -5.88
CA ALA A 360 -4.33 38.35 -6.09
C ALA A 360 -4.52 37.41 -7.30
N ALA A 361 -5.69 36.76 -7.39
CA ALA A 361 -6.06 35.91 -8.52
C ALA A 361 -6.01 36.69 -9.84
N LYS A 362 -6.62 37.88 -9.87
CA LYS A 362 -6.63 38.74 -11.06
C LYS A 362 -5.23 39.21 -11.45
N GLY A 363 -4.38 39.53 -10.48
CA GLY A 363 -2.98 39.88 -10.69
C GLY A 363 -2.16 38.75 -11.34
N ALA A 364 -2.46 37.50 -11.00
CA ALA A 364 -1.87 36.31 -11.61
C ALA A 364 -2.56 35.88 -12.92
N GLY A 365 -3.61 36.58 -13.35
CA GLY A 365 -4.36 36.29 -14.57
C GLY A 365 -5.39 35.16 -14.45
N PHE A 366 -5.93 34.95 -13.25
CA PHE A 366 -7.02 34.03 -12.96
C PHE A 366 -8.28 34.77 -12.48
N GLU A 367 -9.44 34.12 -12.63
CA GLU A 367 -10.69 34.57 -12.02
C GLU A 367 -11.00 33.69 -10.81
N ALA A 368 -11.18 34.32 -9.65
CA ALA A 368 -11.55 33.62 -8.43
C ALA A 368 -13.05 33.35 -8.40
N THR A 369 -13.41 32.17 -7.91
CA THR A 369 -14.80 31.80 -7.58
C THR A 369 -14.97 31.82 -6.08
N GLN A 370 -16.08 32.37 -5.58
CA GLN A 370 -16.50 32.21 -4.19
C GLN A 370 -17.76 31.35 -4.13
N ALA A 371 -17.78 30.37 -3.23
CA ALA A 371 -18.94 29.54 -3.01
C ALA A 371 -19.06 29.15 -1.53
N ASP A 372 -20.30 29.04 -1.06
CA ASP A 372 -20.59 28.46 0.25
C ASP A 372 -21.21 27.08 0.07
N PHE A 373 -20.57 26.05 0.61
CA PHE A 373 -21.01 24.67 0.38
C PHE A 373 -20.65 23.74 1.53
N THR A 374 -21.30 22.58 1.54
CA THR A 374 -20.99 21.47 2.43
C THR A 374 -20.16 20.45 1.67
N LYS A 375 -19.44 19.58 2.39
CA LYS A 375 -18.60 18.55 1.76
C LYS A 375 -19.43 17.61 0.87
N ALA A 376 -20.68 17.37 1.23
CA ALA A 376 -21.61 16.52 0.48
C ALA A 376 -22.20 17.18 -0.78
N ALA A 377 -22.21 18.52 -0.86
CA ALA A 377 -22.77 19.27 -1.98
C ALA A 377 -21.77 20.29 -2.54
N PRO A 378 -20.62 19.85 -3.08
CA PRO A 378 -19.61 20.76 -3.62
C PRO A 378 -20.05 21.41 -4.94
N PRO A 379 -19.53 22.61 -5.27
CA PRO A 379 -19.67 23.24 -6.57
C PRO A 379 -19.25 22.31 -7.71
N GLU A 380 -19.86 22.45 -8.90
CA GLU A 380 -19.59 21.60 -10.07
C GLU A 380 -18.10 21.51 -10.40
N ALA A 381 -17.38 22.64 -10.31
CA ALA A 381 -15.94 22.71 -10.57
C ALA A 381 -15.07 21.86 -9.63
N LEU A 382 -15.59 21.48 -8.45
CA LEU A 382 -14.87 20.74 -7.41
C LEU A 382 -15.30 19.27 -7.32
N LYS A 383 -16.41 18.87 -7.94
CA LYS A 383 -16.93 17.48 -7.88
C LYS A 383 -15.93 16.44 -8.37
N ALA A 384 -15.12 16.76 -9.38
CA ALA A 384 -14.08 15.89 -9.92
C ALA A 384 -12.72 16.04 -9.20
N GLN A 385 -12.60 16.96 -8.24
CA GLN A 385 -11.33 17.39 -7.65
C GLN A 385 -11.24 16.98 -6.17
N ALA A 386 -11.34 15.68 -5.90
CA ALA A 386 -11.38 15.13 -4.54
C ALA A 386 -10.23 15.63 -3.62
N PRO A 387 -8.95 15.71 -4.06
CA PRO A 387 -7.88 16.25 -3.22
C PRO A 387 -8.11 17.70 -2.78
N ALA A 388 -8.63 18.55 -3.68
CA ALA A 388 -8.93 19.94 -3.37
C ALA A 388 -10.11 20.05 -2.39
N LEU A 389 -11.16 19.25 -2.58
CA LEU A 389 -12.31 19.21 -1.69
C LEU A 389 -11.91 18.77 -0.26
N GLU A 390 -11.08 17.73 -0.14
CA GLU A 390 -10.57 17.27 1.16
C GLU A 390 -9.73 18.35 1.86
N ALA A 391 -8.84 19.02 1.13
CA ALA A 391 -8.01 20.09 1.67
C ALA A 391 -8.86 21.29 2.13
N MET A 392 -9.87 21.69 1.35
CA MET A 392 -10.80 22.77 1.71
C MET A 392 -11.58 22.50 2.99
N PHE A 393 -11.89 21.23 3.29
CA PHE A 393 -12.57 20.82 4.53
C PHE A 393 -11.63 20.48 5.70
N THR A 394 -10.31 20.61 5.50
CA THR A 394 -9.30 20.38 6.55
C THR A 394 -8.56 21.68 6.92
N ALA A 395 -8.48 22.63 6.00
CA ALA A 395 -7.79 23.91 6.22
C ALA A 395 -8.47 24.79 7.28
N GLU A 396 -7.67 25.56 8.01
CA GLU A 396 -8.16 26.62 8.90
C GLU A 396 -8.55 27.89 8.11
N PRO A 397 -9.29 28.85 8.71
CA PRO A 397 -9.56 30.13 8.08
C PRO A 397 -8.28 30.82 7.61
N GLY A 398 -8.27 31.29 6.36
CA GLY A 398 -7.11 31.89 5.71
C GLY A 398 -6.68 31.20 4.41
N PRO A 399 -5.61 31.70 3.76
CA PRO A 399 -5.05 31.10 2.55
C PRO A 399 -4.41 29.73 2.86
N ALA A 400 -4.57 28.79 1.94
CA ALA A 400 -4.01 27.45 2.03
C ALA A 400 -3.01 27.18 0.91
N ASP A 401 -2.14 26.19 1.12
CA ASP A 401 -1.13 25.80 0.14
C ASP A 401 -1.81 25.28 -1.16
N PRO A 402 -1.19 25.50 -2.34
CA PRO A 402 -1.71 24.96 -3.59
C PRO A 402 -1.86 23.44 -3.55
N VAL A 403 -3.02 22.95 -3.94
CA VAL A 403 -3.33 21.52 -3.97
C VAL A 403 -3.28 21.00 -5.39
N GLN A 404 -2.45 19.99 -5.61
CA GLN A 404 -2.39 19.29 -6.89
C GLN A 404 -3.62 18.40 -7.06
N THR A 405 -4.27 18.48 -8.21
CA THR A 405 -5.39 17.61 -8.57
C THR A 405 -5.06 16.79 -9.83
N ALA A 406 -5.96 15.89 -10.22
CA ALA A 406 -5.79 15.11 -11.44
C ALA A 406 -5.70 16.00 -12.70
N ASP A 407 -6.43 17.11 -12.70
CA ASP A 407 -6.61 17.98 -13.86
C ASP A 407 -5.84 19.30 -13.76
N GLY A 408 -5.08 19.56 -12.69
CA GLY A 408 -4.34 20.81 -12.54
C GLY A 408 -3.99 21.17 -11.09
N TRP A 409 -4.12 22.45 -10.76
CA TRP A 409 -3.90 22.98 -9.40
C TRP A 409 -5.13 23.70 -8.89
N CYS A 410 -5.44 23.53 -7.61
CA CYS A 410 -6.43 24.31 -6.89
C CYS A 410 -5.74 25.18 -5.84
N LEU A 411 -5.99 26.49 -5.90
CA LEU A 411 -5.52 27.47 -4.91
C LEU A 411 -6.75 28.05 -4.25
N PHE A 412 -6.77 28.15 -2.93
CA PHE A 412 -7.96 28.57 -2.21
C PHE A 412 -7.67 29.27 -0.88
N GLU A 413 -8.69 29.97 -0.40
CA GLU A 413 -8.74 30.64 0.88
C GLU A 413 -10.08 30.34 1.55
N ILE A 414 -10.02 29.93 2.83
CA ILE A 414 -11.20 29.71 3.65
C ILE A 414 -11.61 31.05 4.26
N ALA A 415 -12.72 31.61 3.76
CA ALA A 415 -13.24 32.89 4.25
C ALA A 415 -13.94 32.74 5.61
N SER A 416 -14.70 31.66 5.80
CA SER A 416 -15.35 31.36 7.08
C SER A 416 -15.79 29.90 7.17
N ILE A 417 -15.84 29.38 8.39
CA ILE A 417 -16.36 28.05 8.71
C ILE A 417 -17.63 28.20 9.55
N THR A 418 -18.75 27.71 9.03
CA THR A 418 -20.00 27.56 9.79
C THR A 418 -20.04 26.15 10.36
N LYS A 419 -19.81 26.03 11.67
CA LYS A 419 -19.82 24.74 12.36
C LYS A 419 -21.19 24.06 12.27
N ALA A 420 -21.14 22.74 12.26
CA ALA A 420 -22.29 21.87 12.36
C ALA A 420 -23.10 22.16 13.65
N GLY A 421 -24.40 22.43 13.51
CA GLY A 421 -25.32 22.68 14.63
C GLY A 421 -26.41 21.61 14.70
N ILE A 422 -27.07 21.46 15.85
CA ILE A 422 -28.19 20.51 15.98
C ILE A 422 -29.33 20.94 15.06
N LEU A 423 -29.77 20.03 14.18
CA LEU A 423 -30.94 20.22 13.35
C LEU A 423 -32.21 19.88 14.15
N PRO A 424 -33.35 20.53 13.86
CA PRO A 424 -34.64 20.15 14.44
C PRO A 424 -34.98 18.66 14.27
N LEU A 425 -35.59 18.05 15.29
CA LEU A 425 -35.92 16.62 15.33
C LEU A 425 -36.66 16.12 14.10
N ASP A 426 -37.59 16.90 13.55
CA ASP A 426 -38.34 16.59 12.34
C ASP A 426 -37.44 16.39 11.10
N GLN A 427 -36.32 17.11 11.01
CA GLN A 427 -35.36 16.99 9.90
C GLN A 427 -34.43 15.78 10.03
N VAL A 428 -34.21 15.29 11.25
CA VAL A 428 -33.27 14.20 11.54
C VAL A 428 -33.96 12.90 11.96
N LYS A 429 -35.29 12.89 12.13
CA LYS A 429 -36.07 11.73 12.59
C LYS A 429 -35.79 10.47 11.76
N GLU A 430 -35.78 10.57 10.43
CA GLU A 430 -35.51 9.42 9.55
C GLU A 430 -34.06 8.93 9.68
N LYS A 431 -33.10 9.85 9.78
CA LYS A 431 -31.68 9.52 9.95
C LYS A 431 -31.43 8.84 11.29
N ILE A 432 -32.03 9.36 12.37
CA ILE A 432 -31.98 8.75 13.72
C ILE A 432 -32.63 7.36 13.68
N THR A 433 -33.80 7.23 13.04
CA THR A 433 -34.47 5.94 12.88
C THR A 433 -33.57 4.91 12.21
N ALA A 434 -32.92 5.28 11.10
CA ALA A 434 -32.03 4.39 10.38
C ALA A 434 -30.83 3.96 11.25
N LYS A 435 -30.20 4.92 11.95
CA LYS A 435 -29.07 4.66 12.85
C LYS A 435 -29.46 3.77 14.04
N LEU A 436 -30.59 4.06 14.69
CA LEU A 436 -31.08 3.26 15.80
C LEU A 436 -31.45 1.85 15.34
N LYS A 437 -32.04 1.72 14.16
CA LYS A 437 -32.33 0.41 13.55
C LYS A 437 -31.04 -0.38 13.33
N GLU A 438 -30.02 0.23 12.74
CA GLU A 438 -28.72 -0.42 12.54
C GLU A 438 -28.07 -0.82 13.87
N THR A 439 -28.11 0.07 14.86
CA THR A 439 -27.57 -0.19 16.21
C THR A 439 -28.29 -1.37 16.87
N LYS A 440 -29.63 -1.43 16.76
CA LYS A 440 -30.43 -2.53 17.27
C LYS A 440 -30.16 -3.84 16.54
N VAL A 441 -30.02 -3.81 15.21
CA VAL A 441 -29.66 -4.99 14.42
C VAL A 441 -28.30 -5.51 14.88
N ALA A 442 -27.29 -4.64 15.03
CA ALA A 442 -25.97 -5.02 15.49
C ALA A 442 -25.98 -5.60 16.91
N ALA A 443 -26.72 -4.98 17.84
CA ALA A 443 -26.88 -5.47 19.21
C ALA A 443 -27.58 -6.84 19.25
N ALA A 444 -28.71 -6.99 18.55
CA ALA A 444 -29.46 -8.24 18.49
C ALA A 444 -28.64 -9.38 17.85
N LEU A 445 -27.88 -9.06 16.79
CA LEU A 445 -27.01 -10.02 16.13
C LEU A 445 -25.87 -10.48 17.05
N LYS A 446 -25.23 -9.55 17.77
CA LYS A 446 -24.18 -9.85 18.74
C LYS A 446 -24.70 -10.68 19.90
N ASP A 447 -25.86 -10.34 20.44
CA ASP A 447 -26.51 -11.09 21.51
C ASP A 447 -26.87 -12.50 21.06
N ALA A 448 -27.45 -12.65 19.87
CA ALA A 448 -27.81 -13.94 19.31
C ALA A 448 -26.56 -14.81 19.07
N ALA A 449 -25.50 -14.28 18.45
CA ALA A 449 -24.27 -15.01 18.23
C ALA A 449 -23.59 -15.42 19.54
N THR A 450 -23.58 -14.55 20.54
CA THR A 450 -22.98 -14.83 21.86
C THR A 450 -23.75 -15.92 22.60
N LYS A 451 -25.09 -15.82 22.65
CA LYS A 451 -25.95 -16.84 23.27
C LYS A 451 -25.86 -18.18 22.53
N ALA A 452 -25.86 -18.14 21.20
CA ALA A 452 -25.74 -19.33 20.36
C ALA A 452 -24.41 -20.03 20.59
N ARG A 453 -23.29 -19.30 20.70
CA ARG A 453 -21.98 -19.88 21.03
C ARG A 453 -22.05 -20.71 22.32
N THR A 454 -22.58 -20.13 23.41
CA THR A 454 -22.72 -20.84 24.69
C THR A 454 -23.59 -22.09 24.56
N ALA A 455 -24.74 -21.97 23.89
CA ALA A 455 -25.66 -23.11 23.68
C ALA A 455 -25.03 -24.21 22.81
N ILE A 456 -24.27 -23.83 21.78
CA ILE A 456 -23.55 -24.76 20.91
C ILE A 456 -22.48 -25.50 21.70
N ASP A 457 -21.67 -24.79 22.48
CA ASP A 457 -20.60 -25.40 23.30
C ASP A 457 -21.17 -26.39 24.31
N GLU A 458 -22.29 -26.08 24.97
CA GLU A 458 -22.99 -26.99 25.88
C GLU A 458 -23.54 -28.23 25.17
N ALA A 459 -24.20 -28.03 24.01
CA ALA A 459 -24.77 -29.11 23.23
C ALA A 459 -23.70 -30.06 22.66
N VAL A 460 -22.57 -29.53 22.20
CA VAL A 460 -21.43 -30.31 21.72
C VAL A 460 -20.78 -31.08 22.86
N LYS A 461 -20.60 -30.47 24.04
CA LYS A 461 -20.14 -31.18 25.25
C LYS A 461 -21.09 -32.29 25.69
N ALA A 462 -22.39 -32.13 25.44
CA ALA A 462 -23.41 -33.14 25.69
C ALA A 462 -23.48 -34.23 24.59
N GLY A 463 -22.60 -34.19 23.58
CA GLY A 463 -22.46 -35.23 22.55
C GLY A 463 -23.27 -35.02 21.28
N LYS A 464 -23.95 -33.87 21.10
CA LYS A 464 -24.59 -33.53 19.82
C LYS A 464 -23.55 -33.12 18.79
N SER A 465 -23.85 -33.34 17.50
CA SER A 465 -22.98 -32.83 16.44
C SER A 465 -23.05 -31.29 16.39
N PHE A 466 -21.97 -30.65 15.93
CA PHE A 466 -21.91 -29.20 15.81
C PHE A 466 -23.03 -28.65 14.90
N ALA A 467 -23.36 -29.36 13.82
CA ALA A 467 -24.44 -28.97 12.90
C ALA A 467 -25.82 -28.99 13.57
N GLU A 468 -26.12 -30.02 14.36
CA GLU A 468 -27.36 -30.11 15.13
C GLU A 468 -27.43 -29.02 16.21
N ALA A 469 -26.34 -28.81 16.94
CA ALA A 469 -26.24 -27.79 17.97
C ALA A 469 -26.44 -26.38 17.39
N THR A 470 -25.81 -26.10 16.24
CA THR A 470 -25.93 -24.82 15.52
C THR A 470 -27.35 -24.57 15.06
N THR A 471 -27.98 -25.58 14.46
CA THR A 471 -29.36 -25.49 13.99
C THR A 471 -30.33 -25.29 15.16
N ALA A 472 -30.13 -25.98 16.28
CA ALA A 472 -30.91 -25.80 17.50
C ALA A 472 -30.75 -24.40 18.13
N ALA A 473 -29.59 -23.78 17.95
CA ALA A 473 -29.32 -22.40 18.36
C ALA A 473 -29.87 -21.35 17.38
N GLY A 474 -30.52 -21.76 16.28
CA GLY A 474 -31.11 -20.86 15.28
C GLY A 474 -30.12 -20.27 14.27
N LEU A 475 -28.88 -20.76 14.25
CA LEU A 475 -27.83 -20.32 13.34
C LEU A 475 -27.72 -21.27 12.14
N THR A 476 -27.08 -20.79 11.09
CA THR A 476 -26.87 -21.58 9.86
C THR A 476 -25.52 -22.28 9.93
N ALA A 477 -25.54 -23.61 9.95
CA ALA A 477 -24.32 -24.42 9.97
C ALA A 477 -23.65 -24.45 8.59
N GLY A 478 -22.33 -24.32 8.55
CA GLY A 478 -21.51 -24.47 7.35
C GLY A 478 -20.37 -25.44 7.59
N GLU A 479 -20.13 -26.34 6.64
CA GLU A 479 -19.02 -27.29 6.67
C GLU A 479 -17.76 -26.68 6.07
N ILE A 480 -16.60 -27.01 6.65
CA ILE A 480 -15.30 -26.67 6.07
C ILE A 480 -14.63 -27.97 5.64
N PRO A 481 -14.21 -28.11 4.36
CA PRO A 481 -13.39 -29.23 3.93
C PRO A 481 -12.14 -29.33 4.80
N ALA A 482 -11.84 -30.52 5.32
CA ALA A 482 -10.67 -30.72 6.16
C ALA A 482 -9.38 -30.29 5.43
N PHE A 483 -8.52 -29.54 6.12
CA PHE A 483 -7.37 -28.87 5.53
C PHE A 483 -6.12 -28.99 6.39
N SER A 484 -4.96 -28.67 5.82
CA SER A 484 -3.68 -28.56 6.52
C SER A 484 -2.94 -27.31 6.06
N GLY A 485 -1.83 -26.95 6.72
CA GLY A 485 -0.97 -25.84 6.28
C GLY A 485 -0.47 -26.01 4.84
N THR A 486 -0.19 -27.25 4.44
CA THR A 486 0.22 -27.62 3.08
C THR A 486 -0.93 -27.73 2.07
N LYS A 487 -2.17 -27.87 2.54
CA LYS A 487 -3.35 -28.02 1.68
C LYS A 487 -4.50 -27.20 2.25
N PRO A 488 -4.49 -25.86 2.05
CA PRO A 488 -5.56 -25.00 2.50
C PRO A 488 -6.88 -25.29 1.75
N PRO A 489 -8.04 -24.97 2.34
CA PRO A 489 -9.31 -25.13 1.67
C PRO A 489 -9.45 -24.10 0.54
N THR A 490 -10.00 -24.51 -0.60
CA THR A 490 -10.23 -23.64 -1.77
C THR A 490 -11.70 -23.29 -1.93
N GLY A 491 -12.02 -22.04 -2.29
CA GLY A 491 -13.40 -21.62 -2.57
C GLY A 491 -14.29 -21.47 -1.32
N LEU A 492 -13.68 -21.32 -0.15
CA LEU A 492 -14.39 -21.15 1.12
C LEU A 492 -14.82 -19.68 1.31
N ALA A 493 -16.10 -19.43 1.62
CA ALA A 493 -16.55 -18.10 2.00
C ALA A 493 -15.82 -17.63 3.28
N ASN A 494 -15.46 -16.35 3.34
CA ASN A 494 -14.77 -15.77 4.49
C ASN A 494 -13.45 -16.49 4.88
N GLN A 495 -12.77 -17.13 3.89
CA GLN A 495 -11.59 -17.99 4.09
C GLN A 495 -10.52 -17.39 5.01
N LYS A 496 -10.20 -16.10 4.86
CA LYS A 496 -9.17 -15.43 5.68
C LYS A 496 -9.53 -15.44 7.17
N VAL A 497 -10.78 -15.09 7.49
CA VAL A 497 -11.28 -15.04 8.88
C VAL A 497 -11.32 -16.46 9.46
N VAL A 498 -11.82 -17.42 8.68
CA VAL A 498 -11.91 -18.83 9.09
C VAL A 498 -10.53 -19.41 9.39
N LEU A 499 -9.56 -19.25 8.48
CA LEU A 499 -8.22 -19.81 8.66
C LEU A 499 -7.48 -19.17 9.84
N ALA A 500 -7.60 -17.85 10.02
CA ALA A 500 -7.02 -17.16 11.17
C ALA A 500 -7.54 -17.75 12.50
N LYS A 501 -8.86 -17.90 12.64
CA LYS A 501 -9.44 -18.46 13.88
C LYS A 501 -9.18 -19.93 14.08
N CYS A 502 -9.18 -20.75 13.03
CA CYS A 502 -8.78 -22.16 13.16
C CYS A 502 -7.34 -22.34 13.65
N ASN A 503 -6.42 -21.41 13.31
CA ASN A 503 -5.04 -21.46 13.78
C ASN A 503 -4.93 -21.08 15.26
N GLU A 504 -5.71 -20.10 15.72
CA GLU A 504 -5.72 -19.64 17.11
C GLU A 504 -6.37 -20.64 18.08
N LEU A 505 -7.42 -21.35 17.65
CA LEU A 505 -8.24 -22.21 18.51
C LEU A 505 -7.66 -23.61 18.73
N ASN A 506 -7.87 -24.18 19.92
CA ASN A 506 -7.61 -25.59 20.20
C ASN A 506 -8.75 -26.50 19.69
N ALA A 507 -8.48 -27.81 19.63
CA ALA A 507 -9.53 -28.78 19.33
C ALA A 507 -10.62 -28.77 20.41
N GLY A 508 -11.88 -28.74 19.98
CA GLY A 508 -13.08 -28.59 20.81
C GLY A 508 -13.48 -27.15 21.10
N GLU A 509 -12.71 -26.14 20.70
CA GLU A 509 -13.02 -24.74 20.98
C GLU A 509 -13.83 -24.06 19.85
N THR A 510 -14.68 -23.12 20.27
CA THR A 510 -15.46 -22.24 19.39
C THR A 510 -15.00 -20.80 19.54
N SER A 511 -14.80 -20.09 18.42
CA SER A 511 -14.38 -18.69 18.39
C SER A 511 -15.40 -17.76 19.03
N GLU A 512 -14.95 -16.56 19.41
CA GLU A 512 -15.86 -15.42 19.56
C GLU A 512 -16.51 -15.06 18.21
N PRO A 513 -17.66 -14.35 18.21
CA PRO A 513 -18.30 -13.90 16.98
C PRO A 513 -17.35 -13.06 16.11
N GLN A 514 -17.19 -13.44 14.85
CA GLN A 514 -16.36 -12.74 13.88
C GLN A 514 -17.25 -11.99 12.89
N GLU A 515 -16.93 -10.72 12.64
CA GLU A 515 -17.67 -9.91 11.66
C GLU A 515 -17.36 -10.36 10.24
N VAL A 516 -18.42 -10.63 9.47
CA VAL A 516 -18.37 -10.98 8.05
C VAL A 516 -19.48 -10.23 7.31
N PRO A 517 -19.40 -10.05 5.98
CA PRO A 517 -20.41 -9.29 5.23
C PRO A 517 -21.84 -9.77 5.45
N GLU A 518 -22.02 -11.08 5.67
CA GLU A 518 -23.33 -11.70 5.86
C GLU A 518 -23.88 -11.58 7.31
N GLY A 519 -23.04 -11.20 8.28
CA GLY A 519 -23.43 -11.11 9.70
C GLY A 519 -22.29 -11.46 10.66
N LEU A 520 -22.56 -12.33 11.64
CA LEU A 520 -21.55 -12.80 12.60
C LEU A 520 -21.31 -14.30 12.47
N LEU A 521 -20.04 -14.66 12.27
CA LEU A 521 -19.59 -16.03 12.06
C LEU A 521 -18.89 -16.56 13.32
N LEU A 522 -19.32 -17.73 13.79
CA LEU A 522 -18.61 -18.53 14.78
C LEU A 522 -17.86 -19.65 14.05
N ILE A 523 -16.63 -19.94 14.50
CA ILE A 523 -15.79 -21.00 13.94
C ILE A 523 -15.48 -21.99 15.05
N HIS A 524 -15.77 -23.27 14.81
CA HIS A 524 -15.49 -24.33 15.76
C HIS A 524 -14.46 -25.30 15.19
N VAL A 525 -13.40 -25.55 15.95
CA VAL A 525 -12.37 -26.53 15.59
C VAL A 525 -12.74 -27.85 16.23
N ALA A 526 -13.33 -28.77 15.47
CA ALA A 526 -13.75 -30.07 16.00
C ALA A 526 -12.55 -30.99 16.29
N LYS A 527 -11.54 -30.98 15.41
CA LYS A 527 -10.38 -31.87 15.54
C LYS A 527 -9.13 -31.27 14.90
N LYS A 528 -7.99 -31.46 15.57
CA LYS A 528 -6.65 -31.30 15.01
C LYS A 528 -5.91 -32.61 15.15
N GLU A 529 -5.50 -33.21 14.05
CA GLU A 529 -4.78 -34.48 14.05
C GLU A 529 -3.59 -34.42 13.11
N LEU A 530 -2.41 -34.85 13.58
CA LEU A 530 -1.25 -35.05 12.71
C LEU A 530 -1.37 -36.45 12.10
N PRO A 531 -1.64 -36.60 10.79
CA PRO A 531 -1.74 -37.90 10.17
C PRO A 531 -0.40 -38.65 10.27
N LYS A 532 -0.45 -39.96 10.52
CA LYS A 532 0.75 -40.81 10.45
C LYS A 532 1.14 -40.98 8.98
N ASP A 533 2.08 -40.18 8.51
CA ASP A 533 2.67 -40.32 7.19
C ASP A 533 3.90 -41.26 7.26
N PRO A 534 3.97 -42.33 6.44
CA PRO A 534 5.18 -43.16 6.34
C PRO A 534 6.47 -42.39 6.01
N LYS A 535 6.35 -41.21 5.37
CA LYS A 535 7.47 -40.32 5.05
C LYS A 535 7.78 -39.30 6.13
N MET A 536 7.01 -39.24 7.22
CA MET A 536 7.14 -38.24 8.28
C MET A 536 8.58 -38.10 8.80
N GLU A 537 9.25 -39.20 9.09
CA GLU A 537 10.63 -39.17 9.61
C GLU A 537 11.65 -38.70 8.56
N GLU A 538 11.44 -39.04 7.30
CA GLU A 538 12.25 -38.57 6.18
C GLU A 538 12.03 -37.07 5.93
N ASP A 539 10.77 -36.62 5.94
CA ASP A 539 10.38 -35.23 5.76
C ASP A 539 10.86 -34.36 6.91
N LYS A 540 10.78 -34.83 8.17
CA LYS A 540 11.38 -34.16 9.33
C LYS A 540 12.89 -34.05 9.21
N LYS A 541 13.58 -35.08 8.72
CA LYS A 541 15.03 -35.04 8.50
C LYS A 541 15.41 -34.02 7.41
N ASN A 542 14.64 -33.97 6.33
CA ASN A 542 14.81 -32.96 5.28
C ASN A 542 14.49 -31.56 5.80
N LEU A 543 13.44 -31.41 6.60
CA LEU A 543 13.05 -30.17 7.26
C LEU A 543 14.14 -29.68 8.22
N ALA A 544 14.71 -30.56 9.05
CA ALA A 544 15.81 -30.22 9.95
C ALA A 544 17.03 -29.69 9.17
N LYS A 545 17.37 -30.35 8.05
CA LYS A 545 18.45 -29.90 7.15
C LYS A 545 18.13 -28.53 6.55
N ASN A 546 16.91 -28.31 6.09
CA ASN A 546 16.51 -27.06 5.47
C ASN A 546 16.45 -25.90 6.50
N LEU A 547 15.96 -26.19 7.72
CA LEU A 547 15.85 -25.24 8.84
C LEU A 547 17.25 -24.80 9.27
N THR A 548 18.22 -25.71 9.21
CA THR A 548 19.64 -25.41 9.41
C THR A 548 20.16 -24.46 8.33
N SER A 549 19.87 -24.70 7.06
CA SER A 549 20.39 -23.87 5.96
C SER A 549 19.63 -22.56 5.70
N GLY A 550 18.50 -22.31 6.38
CA GLY A 550 17.64 -21.14 6.16
C GLY A 550 16.88 -21.15 4.82
N ASP A 551 16.94 -22.27 4.10
CA ASP A 551 16.45 -22.48 2.74
C ASP A 551 15.28 -23.47 2.76
N ASN A 552 14.20 -23.07 3.43
CA ASN A 552 13.10 -23.98 3.77
C ASN A 552 12.09 -24.24 2.68
N GLY A 553 12.16 -23.55 1.53
CA GLY A 553 11.09 -23.57 0.52
C GLY A 553 9.71 -23.10 1.03
N SER A 554 9.55 -22.92 2.35
CA SER A 554 8.36 -22.40 3.00
C SER A 554 8.47 -20.90 3.15
N PRO A 555 7.44 -20.18 2.71
CA PRO A 555 7.47 -18.75 2.68
C PRO A 555 7.19 -18.06 4.03
N PHE A 556 6.73 -18.81 5.02
CA PHE A 556 6.39 -18.32 6.37
C PHE A 556 7.41 -18.75 7.44
N SER A 557 8.50 -19.40 7.04
CA SER A 557 9.53 -19.78 8.00
C SER A 557 10.24 -18.52 8.53
N PRO A 558 10.25 -18.27 9.85
CA PRO A 558 11.17 -17.31 10.42
C PRO A 558 12.61 -17.72 10.04
N PRO A 559 13.57 -16.78 9.95
CA PRO A 559 14.97 -17.19 9.88
C PRO A 559 15.30 -18.05 11.11
N SER A 560 16.36 -18.87 11.00
CA SER A 560 16.81 -19.76 12.09
C SER A 560 16.72 -19.04 13.45
N PRO A 561 16.17 -19.66 14.52
CA PRO A 561 16.10 -19.02 15.84
C PRO A 561 17.45 -18.50 16.34
N VAL A 562 18.55 -19.13 15.91
CA VAL A 562 19.91 -18.67 16.19
C VAL A 562 20.22 -17.37 15.47
N PHE A 563 19.86 -17.24 14.19
CA PHE A 563 19.97 -15.97 13.49
C PHE A 563 19.09 -14.91 14.14
N GLN A 564 17.84 -15.23 14.52
CA GLN A 564 16.97 -14.28 15.22
C GLN A 564 17.58 -13.82 16.55
N ALA A 565 18.03 -14.73 17.40
CA ALA A 565 18.63 -14.41 18.69
C ALA A 565 19.93 -13.60 18.52
N TRP A 566 20.79 -14.00 17.57
CA TRP A 566 22.01 -13.27 17.24
C TRP A 566 21.68 -11.87 16.72
N PHE A 567 20.75 -11.74 15.78
CA PHE A 567 20.40 -10.46 15.18
C PHE A 567 19.77 -9.52 16.21
N SER A 568 18.87 -10.03 17.06
CA SER A 568 18.30 -9.28 18.18
C SER A 568 19.40 -8.81 19.13
N SER A 569 20.39 -9.65 19.48
CA SER A 569 21.52 -9.22 20.29
C SER A 569 22.37 -8.12 19.61
N ARG A 570 22.57 -8.18 18.28
CA ARG A 570 23.24 -7.10 17.53
C ARG A 570 22.41 -5.83 17.52
N ARG A 571 21.11 -5.97 17.36
CA ARG A 571 20.15 -4.86 17.38
C ARG A 571 20.17 -4.14 18.73
N ASP A 572 20.32 -4.89 19.82
CA ASP A 572 20.45 -4.36 21.18
C ASP A 572 21.77 -3.63 21.38
N ALA A 573 22.87 -4.24 20.93
CA ALA A 573 24.20 -3.67 21.04
C ALA A 573 24.42 -2.43 20.15
N ALA A 574 23.65 -2.31 19.06
CA ALA A 574 23.75 -1.20 18.13
C ALA A 574 23.16 0.10 18.67
N VAL A 575 22.17 0.01 19.58
CA VAL A 575 21.49 1.16 20.18
C VAL A 575 22.16 1.49 21.51
N GLU A 576 23.12 2.41 21.53
CA GLU A 576 23.47 3.09 22.77
C GLU A 576 22.31 4.03 23.13
N VAL A 577 21.57 3.68 24.17
CA VAL A 577 20.52 4.51 24.76
C VAL A 577 21.12 5.84 25.17
N ARG A 578 20.65 6.94 24.57
CA ARG A 578 20.44 8.21 25.25
C ARG A 578 19.26 8.96 24.64
#